data_AF-A0A7S2EW70-F1
#
_entry.id   AF-A0A7S2EW70-F1
#
_cell.length_a   1.000
_cell.length_b   1.000
_cell.length_c   1.000
_cell.angle_alpha   90.00
_cell.angle_beta   90.00
_cell.angle_gamma   90.00
#
_symmetry.space_group_name_H-M   'P 1'
#
loop_
_entity.id
_entity.type
_entity.pdbx_description
1 polymer ?
#
loop_
_entity_poly.entity_id
_entity_poly.type
_entity_poly.pdbx_seq_one_letter_code
_entity_poly.pdbx_strand_id
1 'polypeptide(L)'
;ADRGYEVSSRLGGRASSVTWDPRVPDVLTYASGSGDATELAVVQRRVEPPDERGFGSNELIRITTTSGAGLLGGGKVVRAARVLRRWRRAYDDNGNRVVEGLEIVRTYRVLDGVAGAGVPTSPTKT
;
A
#
# COMPACT_ATOMS: atom_id res chain seq x y z
N ALA A 1 8.99 9.50 -7.44
CA ALA A 1 9.46 8.74 -6.27
C ALA A 1 9.63 7.29 -6.71
N ASP A 2 10.79 6.70 -6.48
CA ASP A 2 11.05 5.28 -6.80
C ASP A 2 10.38 4.41 -5.73
N ARG A 3 9.29 3.74 -6.14
CA ARG A 3 8.51 2.87 -5.25
C ARG A 3 9.24 1.56 -4.95
N GLY A 4 10.06 1.08 -5.90
CA GLY A 4 10.87 -0.11 -5.71
C GLY A 4 11.86 0.08 -4.57
N TYR A 5 12.56 1.22 -4.55
CA TYR A 5 13.47 1.56 -3.46
C TYR A 5 12.74 1.69 -2.12
N GLU A 6 11.60 2.39 -2.10
CA GLU A 6 10.81 2.58 -0.87
C GLU A 6 10.35 1.24 -0.27
N VAL A 7 9.80 0.34 -1.10
CA VAL A 7 9.36 -0.99 -0.64
C VAL A 7 10.55 -1.85 -0.22
N SER A 8 11.64 -1.84 -0.98
CA SER A 8 12.86 -2.59 -0.63
C SER A 8 13.43 -2.16 0.73
N SER A 9 13.51 -0.86 0.98
CA SER A 9 13.99 -0.33 2.27
C SER A 9 13.09 -0.71 3.45
N ARG A 10 11.76 -0.68 3.28
CA ARG A 10 10.80 -1.14 4.30
C ARG A 10 10.86 -2.64 4.57
N LEU A 11 11.18 -3.45 3.55
CA LEU A 11 11.29 -4.89 3.69
C LEU A 11 12.62 -5.33 4.33
N GLY A 12 13.64 -4.46 4.36
CA GLY A 12 14.87 -4.69 5.13
C GLY A 12 15.59 -6.00 4.79
N GLY A 13 15.63 -6.38 3.51
CA GLY A 13 16.26 -7.62 3.03
C GLY A 13 15.40 -8.88 3.16
N ARG A 14 14.15 -8.79 3.64
CA ARG A 14 13.20 -9.91 3.67
C ARG A 14 12.63 -10.27 2.29
N ALA A 15 12.78 -9.37 1.33
CA ALA A 15 12.41 -9.59 -0.05
C ALA A 15 13.58 -10.23 -0.80
N SER A 16 13.30 -11.28 -1.56
CA SER A 16 14.25 -11.87 -2.51
C SER A 16 14.30 -11.06 -3.80
N SER A 17 13.22 -10.38 -4.17
CA SER A 17 13.16 -9.46 -5.30
C SER A 17 12.10 -8.38 -5.11
N VAL A 18 12.32 -7.21 -5.71
CA VAL A 18 11.35 -6.12 -5.82
C VAL A 18 11.40 -5.62 -7.26
N THR A 19 10.25 -5.58 -7.94
CA THR A 19 10.13 -5.16 -9.33
C THR A 19 9.11 -4.02 -9.43
N TRP A 20 9.55 -2.90 -10.01
CA TRP A 20 8.72 -1.73 -10.29
C TRP A 20 9.12 -1.13 -11.63
N ASP A 21 8.15 -0.92 -12.53
CA ASP A 21 8.38 -0.27 -13.83
C ASP A 21 7.85 1.17 -13.78
N PRO A 22 8.69 2.20 -14.00
CA PRO A 22 8.21 3.58 -14.04
C PRO A 22 7.18 3.85 -15.15
N ARG A 23 7.11 3.01 -16.20
CA ARG A 23 6.08 3.09 -17.26
C ARG A 23 4.73 2.56 -16.81
N VAL A 24 4.70 1.71 -15.77
CA VAL A 24 3.49 1.17 -15.14
C VAL A 24 3.56 1.44 -13.63
N PRO A 25 3.51 2.73 -13.22
CA PRO A 25 3.92 3.14 -11.88
C PRO A 25 2.97 2.66 -10.77
N ASP A 26 1.78 2.19 -11.15
CA ASP A 26 0.71 1.79 -10.25
C ASP A 26 0.81 0.34 -9.79
N VAL A 27 1.70 -0.45 -10.38
CA VAL A 27 1.93 -1.85 -10.02
C VAL A 27 3.36 -2.03 -9.55
N LEU A 28 3.52 -2.70 -8.41
CA LEU A 28 4.79 -3.14 -7.88
C LEU A 28 4.63 -4.59 -7.42
N THR A 29 5.60 -5.43 -7.75
CA THR A 29 5.62 -6.81 -7.25
C THR A 29 6.88 -7.04 -6.41
N TYR A 30 6.78 -7.89 -5.41
CA TYR A 30 7.94 -8.37 -4.66
C TYR A 30 7.73 -9.81 -4.25
N ALA A 31 8.83 -10.56 -4.12
CA ALA A 31 8.81 -11.90 -3.58
C ALA A 31 9.47 -11.90 -2.20
N SER A 32 8.91 -12.62 -1.24
CA SER A 32 9.55 -12.86 0.05
C SER A 32 10.69 -13.88 -0.10
N GLY A 33 11.57 -13.94 0.90
CA GLY A 33 12.56 -15.02 1.02
C GLY A 33 11.93 -16.42 1.17
N SER A 34 10.65 -16.51 1.57
CA SER A 34 9.89 -17.77 1.66
C SER A 34 9.30 -18.25 0.33
N GLY A 35 9.42 -17.46 -0.74
CA GLY A 35 8.85 -17.78 -2.06
C GLY A 35 7.43 -17.27 -2.28
N ASP A 36 6.84 -16.56 -1.32
CA ASP A 36 5.53 -15.92 -1.49
C ASP A 36 5.67 -14.70 -2.40
N ALA A 37 4.79 -14.57 -3.39
CA ALA A 37 4.75 -13.42 -4.29
C ALA A 37 3.66 -12.46 -3.84
N THR A 38 3.98 -11.16 -3.76
CA THR A 38 3.00 -10.10 -3.45
C THR A 38 2.98 -9.04 -4.54
N GLU A 39 1.79 -8.74 -5.04
CA GLU A 39 1.50 -7.60 -5.90
C GLU A 39 0.85 -6.47 -5.07
N LEU A 40 1.37 -5.26 -5.22
CA LEU A 40 0.77 -4.02 -4.78
C LEU A 40 0.26 -3.27 -6.01
N ALA A 41 -1.06 -3.13 -6.13
CA ALA A 41 -1.70 -2.41 -7.21
C ALA A 41 -2.46 -1.19 -6.68
N VAL A 42 -2.10 0.02 -7.12
CA VAL A 42 -2.86 1.23 -6.81
C VAL A 42 -4.17 1.19 -7.59
N VAL A 43 -5.29 1.07 -6.88
CA VAL A 43 -6.63 1.04 -7.49
C VAL A 43 -7.27 2.42 -7.55
N GLN A 44 -6.84 3.33 -6.68
CA GLN A 44 -7.28 4.71 -6.68
C GLN A 44 -6.15 5.60 -6.16
N ARG A 45 -5.91 6.74 -6.80
CA ARG A 45 -4.98 7.76 -6.34
C ARG A 45 -5.64 9.13 -6.43
N ARG A 46 -5.52 9.90 -5.37
CA ARG A 46 -5.70 11.36 -5.38
C ARG A 46 -4.37 12.01 -5.05
N VAL A 47 -3.93 12.93 -5.89
CA VAL A 47 -2.74 13.75 -5.64
C VAL A 47 -3.18 15.15 -5.26
N GLU A 48 -2.61 15.67 -4.18
CA GLU A 48 -2.78 17.07 -3.77
C GLU A 48 -1.52 17.82 -4.21
N PRO A 49 -1.62 18.73 -5.22
CA PRO A 49 -0.47 19.48 -5.68
C PRO A 49 0.03 20.44 -4.59
N PRO A 50 1.31 20.87 -4.65
CA PRO A 50 1.85 21.83 -3.69
C PRO A 50 1.11 23.16 -3.65
N ASP A 51 0.65 23.53 -2.46
CA ASP A 51 0.16 24.86 -2.09
C ASP A 51 0.80 25.34 -0.78
N GLU A 52 0.33 26.48 -0.25
CA GLU A 52 0.79 27.03 1.03
C GLU A 52 0.49 26.14 2.23
N ARG A 53 -0.54 25.29 2.12
CA ARG A 53 -1.00 24.36 3.17
C ARG A 53 -0.30 23.01 3.11
N GLY A 54 0.41 22.71 2.02
CA GLY A 54 1.20 21.51 1.83
C GLY A 54 0.97 20.80 0.50
N PHE A 55 1.33 19.52 0.45
CA PHE A 55 1.06 18.62 -0.66
C PHE A 55 0.90 17.20 -0.14
N GLY A 56 0.42 16.29 -0.98
CA GLY A 56 0.14 14.95 -0.52
C GLY A 56 -0.34 13.98 -1.58
N SER A 57 -0.57 12.76 -1.13
CA SER A 57 -1.24 11.74 -1.91
C SER A 57 -2.11 10.87 -1.01
N ASN A 58 -3.24 10.43 -1.54
CA ASN A 58 -4.12 9.47 -0.91
C ASN A 58 -4.34 8.31 -1.87
N GLU A 59 -3.81 7.14 -1.52
CA GLU A 59 -3.84 5.97 -2.38
C GLU A 59 -4.61 4.84 -1.72
N LEU A 60 -5.47 4.19 -2.49
CA LEU A 60 -6.01 2.88 -2.16
C LEU A 60 -5.22 1.84 -2.96
N ILE A 61 -4.67 0.87 -2.24
CA ILE A 61 -3.76 -0.14 -2.76
C ILE A 61 -4.39 -1.51 -2.52
N ARG A 62 -4.59 -2.29 -3.58
CA ARG A 62 -4.89 -3.72 -3.47
C ARG A 62 -3.59 -4.47 -3.27
N ILE A 63 -3.58 -5.36 -2.28
CA ILE A 63 -2.46 -6.23 -1.95
C ILE A 63 -2.90 -7.64 -2.27
N THR A 64 -2.24 -8.29 -3.21
CA THR A 64 -2.49 -9.68 -3.57
C THR A 64 -1.28 -10.49 -3.21
N THR A 65 -1.40 -11.39 -2.24
CA THR A 65 -0.32 -12.33 -1.88
C THR A 65 -0.70 -13.72 -2.35
N THR A 66 0.18 -14.33 -3.12
CA THR A 66 0.08 -15.71 -3.57
C THR A 66 1.17 -16.51 -2.85
N SER A 67 0.76 -17.48 -2.05
CA SER A 67 1.68 -18.40 -1.40
C SER A 67 1.95 -19.62 -2.29
N GLY A 68 3.20 -20.01 -2.47
CA GLY A 68 3.58 -21.15 -3.31
C GLY A 68 4.58 -22.07 -2.64
N ALA A 69 4.10 -23.17 -2.01
CA ALA A 69 4.71 -24.51 -1.97
C ALA A 69 4.08 -25.36 -0.85
N GLY A 70 2.95 -26.01 -1.17
CA GLY A 70 2.39 -27.07 -0.35
C GLY A 70 1.44 -27.92 -1.20
N LEU A 71 1.45 -29.24 -0.98
CA LEU A 71 0.75 -30.27 -1.76
C LEU A 71 -0.79 -30.09 -1.84
N LEU A 72 -1.37 -29.09 -1.16
CA LEU A 72 -2.82 -28.87 -1.01
C LEU A 72 -3.34 -27.56 -1.65
N GLY A 73 -2.58 -26.96 -2.56
CA GLY A 73 -3.02 -25.79 -3.34
C GLY A 73 -2.68 -24.46 -2.66
N GLY A 74 -1.88 -23.65 -3.35
CA GLY A 74 -1.52 -22.31 -2.88
C GLY A 74 -2.74 -21.39 -2.80
N GLY A 75 -2.93 -20.74 -1.65
CA GLY A 75 -3.97 -19.75 -1.46
C GLY A 75 -3.60 -18.40 -2.05
N LYS A 76 -4.59 -17.70 -2.60
CA LYS A 76 -4.52 -16.27 -2.92
C LYS A 76 -5.21 -15.51 -1.80
N VAL A 77 -4.53 -14.53 -1.21
CA VAL A 77 -5.11 -13.64 -0.19
C VAL A 77 -5.14 -12.23 -0.75
N VAL A 78 -6.33 -11.62 -0.76
CA VAL A 78 -6.50 -10.22 -1.16
C VAL A 78 -6.75 -9.34 0.07
N ARG A 79 -6.05 -8.21 0.14
CA ARG A 79 -6.25 -7.16 1.15
C ARG A 79 -6.28 -5.81 0.46
N ALA A 80 -6.73 -4.78 1.18
CA ALA A 80 -6.56 -3.41 0.74
C ALA A 80 -5.83 -2.59 1.80
N ALA A 81 -5.06 -1.61 1.38
CA ALA A 81 -4.47 -0.61 2.26
C ALA A 81 -4.74 0.79 1.71
N ARG A 82 -5.15 1.71 2.57
CA ARG A 82 -5.19 3.13 2.24
C ARG A 82 -3.97 3.81 2.84
N VAL A 83 -3.18 4.45 2.00
CA VAL A 83 -1.97 5.18 2.37
C VAL A 83 -2.21 6.66 2.10
N LEU A 84 -2.34 7.45 3.17
CA LEU A 84 -2.40 8.90 3.11
C LEU A 84 -1.03 9.45 3.50
N ARG A 85 -0.44 10.24 2.61
CA ARG A 85 0.78 10.99 2.86
C ARG A 85 0.49 12.48 2.72
N ARG A 86 0.92 13.26 3.70
CA ARG A 86 0.81 14.72 3.69
C ARG A 86 2.13 15.32 4.11
N TRP A 87 2.56 16.33 3.38
CA TRP A 87 3.77 17.09 3.65
C TRP A 87 3.43 18.56 3.78
N ARG A 88 4.10 19.27 4.67
CA ARG A 88 3.99 20.73 4.79
C ARG A 88 5.35 21.35 5.04
N ARG A 89 5.49 22.62 4.65
CA ARG A 89 6.66 23.43 5.00
C ARG A 89 6.51 23.89 6.45
N ALA A 90 7.59 23.85 7.21
CA ALA A 90 7.65 24.32 8.59
C ALA A 90 9.03 24.91 8.90
N TYR A 91 9.21 25.34 10.14
CA TYR A 91 10.49 25.73 10.70
C TYR A 91 10.80 24.79 11.87
N ASP A 92 12.07 24.39 12.00
CA ASP A 92 12.53 23.70 13.22
C ASP A 92 12.72 24.70 14.37
N ASP A 93 13.10 24.20 15.55
CA ASP A 93 13.32 25.01 16.75
C ASP A 93 14.43 26.06 16.59
N ASN A 94 15.30 25.91 15.58
CA ASN A 94 16.39 26.83 15.27
C ASN A 94 16.02 27.83 14.15
N GLY A 95 14.77 27.80 13.66
CA GLY A 95 14.31 28.65 12.57
C GLY A 95 14.77 28.21 11.18
N ASN A 96 15.31 27.00 11.02
CA ASN A 96 15.65 26.46 9.71
C ASN A 96 14.40 25.96 9.00
N ARG A 97 14.35 26.14 7.69
CA ARG A 97 13.26 25.60 6.86
C ARG A 97 13.33 24.08 6.83
N VAL A 98 12.23 23.42 7.18
CA VAL A 98 12.08 21.97 7.12
C VAL A 98 10.80 21.58 6.37
N VAL A 99 10.74 20.32 5.94
CA VAL A 99 9.51 19.71 5.44
C VAL A 99 9.10 18.63 6.42
N GLU A 100 7.93 18.80 7.02
CA GLU A 100 7.33 17.79 7.88
C GLU A 100 6.48 16.85 7.04
N GLY A 101 6.57 15.54 7.32
CA GLY A 101 5.78 14.51 6.66
C GLY A 101 4.94 13.72 7.65
N LEU A 102 3.68 13.45 7.29
CA LEU A 102 2.78 12.55 7.99
C LEU A 102 2.37 11.43 7.02
N GLU A 103 2.57 10.18 7.44
CA GLU A 103 2.03 9.00 6.77
C GLU A 103 1.02 8.29 7.67
N ILE A 104 -0.18 8.04 7.14
CA ILE A 104 -1.22 7.25 7.80
C ILE A 104 -1.54 6.06 6.90
N VAL A 105 -1.35 4.85 7.42
CA VAL A 105 -1.68 3.60 6.74
C VAL A 105 -2.86 2.93 7.44
N ARG A 106 -3.91 2.60 6.67
CA ARG A 106 -5.06 1.82 7.14
C ARG A 106 -5.19 0.57 6.31
N THR A 107 -5.12 -0.60 6.94
CA THR A 107 -5.29 -1.89 6.26
C THR A 107 -6.69 -2.44 6.47
N TYR A 108 -7.30 -2.92 5.39
CA TYR A 108 -8.61 -3.54 5.35
C TYR A 108 -8.45 -5.01 4.96
N ARG A 109 -9.13 -5.90 5.67
CA ARG A 109 -9.28 -7.28 5.22
C ARG A 109 -10.42 -7.32 4.20
N VAL A 110 -10.16 -7.89 3.04
CA VAL A 110 -11.22 -8.23 2.10
C VAL A 110 -11.69 -9.62 2.51
N LEU A 111 -12.98 -9.76 2.81
CA LEU A 111 -13.57 -11.07 3.08
C LEU A 111 -13.67 -11.79 1.73
N ASP A 112 -12.79 -12.76 1.48
CA ASP A 112 -12.95 -13.71 0.39
C ASP A 112 -14.07 -14.69 0.80
N GLY A 113 -15.28 -14.35 0.39
CA GLY A 113 -16.43 -15.23 0.41
C GLY A 113 -17.30 -14.83 -0.76
N VAL A 114 -17.31 -15.65 -1.81
CA VAL A 114 -18.43 -15.67 -2.75
C VAL A 114 -19.69 -15.73 -1.90
N ALA A 115 -20.51 -14.68 -1.95
CA ALA A 115 -21.88 -14.76 -1.48
C ALA A 115 -22.58 -15.80 -2.36
N GLY A 116 -22.56 -17.07 -1.94
CA GLY A 116 -23.69 -17.93 -2.19
C GLY A 116 -24.90 -17.17 -1.66
N ALA A 117 -25.77 -16.76 -2.57
CA ALA A 117 -26.99 -15.97 -2.37
C ALA A 117 -27.35 -15.66 -0.90
N GLY A 118 -27.21 -14.39 -0.52
CA GLY A 118 -28.02 -13.76 0.52
C GLY A 118 -27.53 -13.86 1.97
N VAL A 119 -26.66 -12.95 2.39
CA VAL A 119 -26.78 -12.32 3.73
C VAL A 119 -26.32 -10.86 3.63
N PRO A 120 -27.17 -9.86 3.91
CA PRO A 120 -26.75 -8.47 3.97
C PRO A 120 -25.95 -8.24 5.26
N THR A 121 -24.65 -7.99 5.16
CA THR A 121 -23.86 -7.59 6.33
C THR A 121 -23.81 -6.07 6.43
N SER A 122 -24.74 -5.50 7.20
CA SER A 122 -24.56 -4.18 7.82
C SER A 122 -25.29 -4.17 9.15
N PRO A 123 -24.60 -4.00 10.30
CA PRO A 123 -25.24 -3.37 11.44
C PRO A 123 -25.09 -1.86 11.26
N THR A 124 -26.18 -1.21 10.84
CA THR A 124 -26.33 0.23 11.04
C THR A 124 -26.18 0.49 12.54
N LYS A 125 -25.22 1.33 12.92
CA LYS A 125 -25.10 1.80 14.29
C LYS A 125 -26.17 2.88 14.51
N THR A 126 -27.17 2.58 15.33
CA THR A 126 -28.09 3.55 15.92
C THR A 126 -27.38 4.41 16.96
#